data_AF-A0AA88ZEU7-F1
#
_entry.id   AF-A0AA88ZEU7-F1
#
_cell.length_a   1.000
_cell.length_b   1.000
_cell.length_c   1.000
_cell.angle_alpha   90.00
_cell.angle_beta   90.00
_cell.angle_gamma   90.00
#
_symmetry.space_group_name_H-M   'P 1'
#
loop_
_entity.id
_entity.type
_entity.pdbx_description
1 polymer ?
#
loop_
_entity_poly.entity_id
_entity_poly.type
_entity_poly.pdbx_seq_one_letter_code
_entity_poly.pdbx_strand_id
1 'polypeptide(L)'
;MKIKYYLSALVVCLLFNLSSCSSDGDTSVDPETEEVDENATDDPTDEEVSPETPDPETPDPDPEPTDPEEVLDCLKTFGTNYVVFEAEATESPLDQWELISKGDAGYLDKESLGPINETHLEFTGNNQGSGPATSPLEYVFIAPSTGAYKLVMRLYQRLEGAEEDKSNDVYIRMAGNFTTATDKYTTEDLETDLKFFGRGVDQWGGVYSADGGAAHNKSAILYNLIEGEEYTFTMSGRSKNANIDYILFYDTKDITIQTGANKDIAELNDAQYRPDWDCNQ
;
A
#
# COMPACT_ATOMS: atom_id res chain seq x y z
N MET A 1 14.84 -56.48 -1.62
CA MET A 1 13.81 -55.62 -2.24
C MET A 1 12.50 -55.86 -1.49
N LYS A 2 12.11 -54.95 -0.59
CA LYS A 2 10.87 -55.05 0.21
C LYS A 2 10.11 -53.73 0.06
N ILE A 3 9.00 -53.78 -0.67
CA ILE A 3 8.09 -52.66 -0.88
C ILE A 3 7.13 -52.63 0.31
N LYS A 4 7.03 -51.49 1.00
CA LYS A 4 6.00 -51.22 2.00
C LYS A 4 5.04 -50.18 1.42
N TYR A 5 3.78 -50.57 1.28
CA TYR A 5 2.68 -49.65 1.02
C TYR A 5 2.19 -49.08 2.35
N TYR A 6 2.02 -47.76 2.44
CA TYR A 6 1.26 -47.12 3.51
C TYR A 6 0.04 -46.43 2.91
N LEU A 7 -1.11 -46.84 3.45
CA LEU A 7 -2.46 -46.41 3.11
C LEU A 7 -2.73 -45.09 3.86
N SER A 8 -3.09 -44.02 3.14
CA SER A 8 -3.55 -42.77 3.74
C SER A 8 -5.06 -42.83 3.97
N ALA A 9 -5.49 -42.58 5.20
CA ALA A 9 -6.90 -42.50 5.57
C ALA A 9 -7.37 -41.03 5.50
N LEU A 10 -8.26 -40.75 4.55
CA LEU A 10 -8.98 -39.49 4.39
C LEU A 10 -10.24 -39.54 5.28
N VAL A 11 -10.40 -38.58 6.19
CA VAL A 11 -11.64 -38.36 6.96
C VAL A 11 -12.20 -37.00 6.56
N VAL A 12 -13.34 -37.02 5.88
CA VAL A 12 -14.16 -35.85 5.52
C VAL A 12 -15.37 -35.85 6.45
N CYS A 13 -15.52 -34.80 7.26
CA CYS A 13 -16.74 -34.53 8.02
C CYS A 13 -17.39 -33.27 7.47
N LEU A 14 -18.51 -33.44 6.76
CA LEU A 14 -19.38 -32.39 6.28
C LEU A 14 -20.73 -32.54 7.01
N LEU A 15 -21.11 -31.55 7.82
CA LEU A 15 -22.44 -31.44 8.40
C LEU A 15 -23.01 -30.07 8.04
N PHE A 16 -23.92 -30.08 7.07
CA PHE A 16 -24.84 -28.97 6.80
C PHE A 16 -26.05 -29.10 7.74
N ASN A 17 -26.38 -28.02 8.46
CA ASN A 17 -27.69 -27.85 9.07
C ASN A 17 -28.45 -26.76 8.31
N LEU A 18 -29.53 -27.16 7.66
CA LEU A 18 -30.57 -26.28 7.14
C LEU A 18 -31.63 -26.11 8.23
N SER A 19 -31.94 -24.86 8.59
CA SER A 19 -33.14 -24.50 9.33
C SER A 19 -34.06 -23.73 8.40
N SER A 20 -35.16 -24.37 8.00
CA SER A 20 -36.37 -23.72 7.49
C SER A 20 -37.36 -23.59 8.64
N CYS A 21 -37.94 -22.40 8.80
CA CYS A 21 -39.22 -22.22 9.49
C CYS A 21 -40.11 -21.28 8.67
N SER A 22 -41.25 -21.81 8.25
CA SER A 22 -42.43 -21.09 7.79
C SER A 22 -43.02 -20.21 8.91
N SER A 23 -43.71 -19.15 8.52
CA SER A 23 -45.12 -19.01 8.91
C SER A 23 -45.88 -18.11 7.94
N ASP A 24 -47.06 -18.60 7.54
CA ASP A 24 -48.20 -17.91 6.93
C ASP A 24 -48.47 -16.55 7.62
N GLY A 25 -48.96 -15.49 6.99
CA GLY A 25 -50.01 -15.37 5.99
C GLY A 25 -51.09 -14.47 6.60
N ASP A 26 -51.29 -13.27 6.07
CA ASP A 26 -52.63 -12.66 6.02
C ASP A 26 -52.66 -11.49 5.04
N THR A 27 -53.57 -11.59 4.07
CA THR A 27 -53.99 -10.52 3.18
C THR A 27 -55.41 -10.16 3.57
N SER A 28 -55.65 -8.90 3.94
CA SER A 28 -56.97 -8.30 3.73
C SER A 28 -56.80 -6.87 3.23
N VAL A 29 -57.48 -6.65 2.12
CA VAL A 29 -57.71 -5.40 1.41
C VAL A 29 -58.86 -4.69 2.11
N ASP A 30 -58.80 -3.37 2.22
CA ASP A 30 -60.02 -2.57 2.15
C ASP A 30 -59.79 -1.35 1.23
N PRO A 31 -60.76 -1.01 0.36
CA PRO A 31 -60.63 0.03 -0.65
C PRO A 31 -61.37 1.33 -0.28
N GLU A 32 -61.08 2.36 -1.08
CA GLU A 32 -61.93 3.52 -1.41
C GLU A 32 -62.29 4.53 -0.31
N THR A 33 -61.94 5.81 -0.52
CA THR A 33 -62.90 6.78 -1.10
C THR A 33 -62.21 8.12 -1.37
N GLU A 34 -62.30 8.56 -2.63
CA GLU A 34 -62.13 9.95 -3.04
C GLU A 34 -63.35 10.76 -2.61
N GLU A 35 -63.15 12.02 -2.20
CA GLU A 35 -64.15 13.09 -2.33
C GLU A 35 -63.39 14.38 -2.69
N VAL A 36 -63.86 15.01 -3.77
CA VAL A 36 -63.44 16.29 -4.37
C VAL A 36 -64.48 17.34 -4.00
N ASP A 37 -64.06 18.58 -3.68
CA ASP A 37 -64.64 19.87 -4.17
C ASP A 37 -63.98 21.04 -3.42
N GLU A 38 -63.24 21.95 -4.06
CA GLU A 38 -63.68 23.14 -4.82
C GLU A 38 -64.42 24.23 -3.99
N ASN A 39 -63.75 25.38 -3.79
CA ASN A 39 -64.12 26.68 -4.40
C ASN A 39 -63.97 27.93 -3.48
N ALA A 40 -63.52 29.02 -4.14
CA ALA A 40 -63.80 30.45 -3.90
C ALA A 40 -63.08 31.18 -2.73
N THR A 41 -61.97 31.90 -3.03
CA THR A 41 -61.83 33.36 -3.31
C THR A 41 -61.68 34.24 -2.07
N ASP A 42 -60.53 34.94 -1.98
CA ASP A 42 -60.50 36.41 -1.96
C ASP A 42 -59.04 36.94 -1.99
N ASP A 43 -58.75 37.70 -3.04
CA ASP A 43 -57.70 38.74 -3.18
C ASP A 43 -58.21 40.01 -2.41
N PRO A 44 -57.40 40.99 -1.92
CA PRO A 44 -56.18 41.51 -2.55
C PRO A 44 -55.04 41.96 -1.62
N THR A 45 -53.83 42.15 -2.18
CA THR A 45 -53.14 43.45 -2.27
C THR A 45 -51.72 43.29 -2.79
N ASP A 46 -51.43 44.01 -3.89
CA ASP A 46 -50.12 44.27 -4.48
C ASP A 46 -49.09 44.79 -3.47
N GLU A 47 -47.98 44.07 -3.33
CA GLU A 47 -46.66 44.69 -3.13
C GLU A 47 -45.68 44.05 -4.12
N GLU A 48 -45.20 44.86 -5.08
CA GLU A 48 -44.15 44.47 -6.00
C GLU A 48 -42.84 44.20 -5.24
N VAL A 49 -42.47 42.93 -5.14
CA VAL A 49 -41.10 42.53 -4.83
C VAL A 49 -40.42 42.14 -6.13
N SER A 50 -39.55 43.04 -6.61
CA SER A 50 -38.63 42.81 -7.71
C SER A 50 -37.81 41.54 -7.44
N PRO A 51 -37.69 40.59 -8.39
CA PRO A 51 -36.79 39.46 -8.22
C PRO A 51 -35.35 39.97 -8.24
N GLU A 52 -34.65 39.87 -7.11
CA GLU A 52 -33.19 39.94 -7.09
C GLU A 52 -32.68 38.74 -7.88
N THR A 53 -32.18 39.00 -9.09
CA THR A 53 -31.35 38.07 -9.84
C THR A 53 -30.22 37.60 -8.93
N PRO A 54 -30.00 36.27 -8.76
CA PRO A 54 -28.82 35.80 -8.06
C PRO A 54 -27.58 36.33 -8.78
N ASP A 55 -26.71 36.97 -8.01
CA ASP A 55 -25.38 37.40 -8.44
C ASP A 55 -24.68 36.16 -9.02
N PRO A 56 -24.15 36.20 -10.26
CA PRO A 56 -23.38 35.08 -10.77
C PRO A 56 -22.24 34.82 -9.80
N GLU A 57 -22.26 33.66 -9.14
CA GLU A 57 -21.12 33.16 -8.38
C GLU A 57 -19.90 33.29 -9.30
N THR A 58 -19.00 34.19 -8.92
CA THR A 58 -17.67 34.24 -9.53
C THR A 58 -17.12 32.84 -9.41
N PRO A 59 -16.76 32.16 -10.53
CA PRO A 59 -16.15 30.85 -10.44
C PRO A 59 -14.97 30.97 -9.50
N ASP A 60 -14.90 30.04 -8.54
CA ASP A 60 -13.76 29.95 -7.64
C ASP A 60 -12.47 30.02 -8.48
N PRO A 61 -11.46 30.78 -8.05
CA PRO A 61 -10.20 30.81 -8.75
C PRO A 61 -9.71 29.36 -8.92
N ASP A 62 -9.34 29.02 -10.15
CA ASP A 62 -8.70 27.74 -10.48
C ASP A 62 -7.57 27.50 -9.47
N PRO A 63 -7.51 26.33 -8.80
CA PRO A 63 -6.49 26.07 -7.79
C PRO A 63 -5.11 26.36 -8.38
N GLU A 64 -4.28 27.11 -7.64
CA GLU A 64 -2.92 27.39 -8.08
C GLU A 64 -2.17 26.06 -8.30
N PRO A 65 -1.33 25.96 -9.35
CA PRO A 65 -0.59 24.73 -9.60
C PRO A 65 0.31 24.42 -8.40
N THR A 66 0.09 23.27 -7.78
CA THR A 66 0.91 22.74 -6.68
C THR A 66 2.35 22.54 -7.14
N ASP A 67 3.30 23.00 -6.33
CA ASP A 67 4.73 22.83 -6.62
C ASP A 67 5.09 21.32 -6.54
N PRO A 68 5.67 20.72 -7.60
CA PRO A 68 6.08 19.32 -7.58
C PRO A 68 7.00 18.96 -6.41
N GLU A 69 7.83 19.90 -5.93
CA GLU A 69 8.70 19.67 -4.77
C GLU A 69 7.88 19.57 -3.47
N GLU A 70 6.83 20.40 -3.32
CA GLU A 70 5.92 20.35 -2.18
C GLU A 70 5.10 19.05 -2.15
N VAL A 71 4.63 18.59 -3.32
CA VAL A 71 3.94 17.28 -3.43
C VAL A 71 4.88 16.16 -3.03
N LEU A 72 6.12 16.16 -3.54
CA LEU A 72 7.10 15.13 -3.24
C LEU A 72 7.50 15.10 -1.75
N ASP A 73 7.62 16.26 -1.11
CA ASP A 73 7.89 16.36 0.33
C ASP A 73 6.69 15.86 1.15
N CYS A 74 5.47 16.17 0.69
CA CYS A 74 4.24 15.69 1.32
C CYS A 74 4.16 14.17 1.34
N LEU A 75 4.62 13.44 0.30
CA LEU A 75 4.62 11.97 0.25
C LEU A 75 5.68 11.30 1.16
N LYS A 76 6.32 12.07 2.03
CA LYS A 76 7.35 11.63 2.98
C LYS A 76 6.93 12.00 4.40
N THR A 77 7.18 11.11 5.35
CA THR A 77 7.03 11.42 6.78
C THR A 77 8.33 11.15 7.50
N PHE A 78 8.79 12.16 8.23
CA PHE A 78 9.95 12.08 9.10
C PHE A 78 9.53 12.09 10.57
N GLY A 79 9.67 10.94 11.22
CA GLY A 79 9.61 10.86 12.68
C GLY A 79 10.97 11.11 13.30
N THR A 80 11.03 11.15 14.64
CA THR A 80 12.32 11.31 15.36
C THR A 80 13.34 10.22 15.00
N ASN A 81 12.88 8.99 14.77
CA ASN A 81 13.71 7.81 14.58
C ASN A 81 13.24 6.92 13.42
N TYR A 82 12.45 7.47 12.50
CA TYR A 82 11.96 6.73 11.34
C TYR A 82 11.68 7.66 10.17
N VAL A 83 11.70 7.11 8.96
CA VAL A 83 11.28 7.77 7.73
C VAL A 83 10.37 6.83 6.96
N VAL A 84 9.24 7.34 6.47
CA VAL A 84 8.29 6.61 5.60
C VAL A 84 8.14 7.35 4.29
N PHE A 85 8.09 6.61 3.19
CA PHE A 85 7.82 7.09 1.83
C PHE A 85 6.63 6.33 1.26
N GLU A 86 5.73 7.00 0.57
CA GLU A 86 4.91 6.33 -0.44
C GLU A 86 5.82 5.77 -1.54
N ALA A 87 5.40 4.69 -2.19
CA ALA A 87 6.17 4.09 -3.26
C ALA A 87 6.39 5.07 -4.42
N GLU A 88 5.42 5.94 -4.71
CA GLU A 88 5.50 7.00 -5.71
C GLU A 88 6.25 8.27 -5.27
N ALA A 89 6.79 8.34 -4.04
CA ALA A 89 7.53 9.50 -3.53
C ALA A 89 8.94 9.65 -4.16
N THR A 90 9.01 9.72 -5.49
CA THR A 90 10.24 9.78 -6.28
C THR A 90 10.08 10.68 -7.51
N GLU A 91 11.16 11.34 -7.91
CA GLU A 91 11.26 12.07 -9.19
C GLU A 91 11.70 11.17 -10.34
N SER A 92 12.04 9.92 -10.05
CA SER A 92 12.54 8.98 -11.06
C SER A 92 11.43 8.66 -12.07
N PRO A 93 11.74 8.56 -13.38
CA PRO A 93 10.79 8.02 -14.35
C PRO A 93 10.33 6.63 -13.91
N LEU A 94 9.02 6.40 -13.89
CA LEU A 94 8.48 5.11 -13.46
C LEU A 94 8.89 3.96 -14.40
N ASP A 95 9.11 4.22 -15.69
CA ASP A 95 9.49 3.21 -16.68
C ASP A 95 8.57 1.97 -16.69
N GLN A 96 9.01 0.86 -16.09
CA GLN A 96 8.23 -0.38 -15.97
C GLN A 96 7.49 -0.51 -14.65
N TRP A 97 7.43 0.56 -13.85
CA TRP A 97 6.53 0.69 -12.72
C TRP A 97 5.23 1.36 -13.19
N GLU A 98 4.11 0.80 -12.76
CA GLU A 98 2.78 1.34 -13.04
C GLU A 98 2.16 1.78 -11.72
N LEU A 99 1.66 3.02 -11.68
CA LEU A 99 0.83 3.50 -10.58
C LEU A 99 -0.54 2.86 -10.70
N ILE A 100 -0.92 2.08 -9.70
CA ILE A 100 -2.20 1.40 -9.60
C ILE A 100 -3.06 2.20 -8.61
N SER A 101 -4.22 2.66 -9.06
CA SER A 101 -5.19 3.38 -8.25
C SER A 101 -6.42 2.53 -7.98
N LYS A 102 -7.22 2.92 -6.98
CA LYS A 102 -8.50 2.26 -6.72
C LYS A 102 -9.40 2.22 -7.95
N GLY A 103 -9.89 1.02 -8.25
CA GLY A 103 -10.69 0.73 -9.45
C GLY A 103 -9.89 0.13 -10.61
N ASP A 104 -8.56 0.19 -10.57
CA ASP A 104 -7.72 -0.49 -11.55
C ASP A 104 -7.71 -2.01 -11.34
N ALA A 105 -7.46 -2.77 -12.40
CA ALA A 105 -7.47 -4.23 -12.35
C ALA A 105 -6.37 -4.83 -11.44
N GLY A 106 -5.31 -4.08 -11.15
CA GLY A 106 -4.24 -4.46 -10.23
C GLY A 106 -4.52 -4.17 -8.77
N TYR A 107 -5.59 -3.43 -8.47
CA TYR A 107 -5.87 -2.93 -7.13
C TYR A 107 -6.50 -4.01 -6.24
N LEU A 108 -6.01 -4.14 -5.01
CA LEU A 108 -6.53 -5.09 -4.03
C LEU A 108 -7.62 -4.46 -3.13
N ASP A 109 -8.88 -4.57 -3.55
CA ASP A 109 -10.05 -3.99 -2.85
C ASP A 109 -10.49 -4.71 -1.55
N LYS A 110 -9.92 -5.87 -1.22
CA LYS A 110 -10.51 -6.82 -0.26
C LYS A 110 -10.02 -6.69 1.19
N GLU A 111 -9.15 -5.74 1.47
CA GLU A 111 -8.40 -5.69 2.72
C GLU A 111 -8.96 -4.67 3.72
N SER A 112 -8.70 -4.92 5.01
CA SER A 112 -9.19 -4.07 6.10
C SER A 112 -8.54 -2.67 6.08
N LEU A 113 -7.29 -2.63 5.63
CA LEU A 113 -6.51 -1.44 5.34
C LEU A 113 -6.08 -1.51 3.87
N GLY A 114 -6.59 -0.61 3.02
CA GLY A 114 -6.14 -0.46 1.63
C GLY A 114 -4.66 -0.07 1.55
N PRO A 115 -4.06 0.18 0.39
CA PRO A 115 -2.82 0.94 0.29
C PRO A 115 -3.00 2.39 0.80
N ILE A 116 -1.91 3.08 1.11
CA ILE A 116 -1.96 4.49 1.49
C ILE A 116 -2.43 5.30 0.28
N ASN A 117 -3.23 6.34 0.50
CA ASN A 117 -3.77 7.21 -0.55
C ASN A 117 -4.51 6.50 -1.70
N GLU A 118 -4.94 5.27 -1.46
CA GLU A 118 -5.61 4.44 -2.46
C GLU A 118 -4.76 4.18 -3.73
N THR A 119 -3.42 4.21 -3.59
CA THR A 119 -2.45 4.02 -4.68
C THR A 119 -1.27 3.11 -4.29
N HIS A 120 -0.68 2.42 -5.27
CA HIS A 120 0.58 1.69 -5.07
C HIS A 120 1.32 1.50 -6.40
N LEU A 121 2.60 1.14 -6.36
CA LEU A 121 3.37 0.83 -7.57
C LEU A 121 3.42 -0.66 -7.85
N GLU A 122 3.07 -1.07 -9.08
CA GLU A 122 3.27 -2.43 -9.59
C GLU A 122 4.44 -2.47 -10.58
N PHE A 123 5.37 -3.43 -10.42
CA PHE A 123 6.39 -3.66 -11.43
C PHE A 123 5.91 -4.58 -12.56
N THR A 124 5.89 -4.09 -13.80
CA THR A 124 5.40 -4.83 -14.99
C THR A 124 6.52 -5.34 -15.91
N GLY A 125 7.77 -5.10 -15.55
CA GLY A 125 8.95 -5.64 -16.22
C GLY A 125 9.24 -7.12 -15.86
N ASN A 126 10.25 -7.71 -16.51
CA ASN A 126 10.75 -9.07 -16.26
C ASN A 126 9.69 -10.20 -16.27
N ASN A 127 10.05 -11.37 -15.74
CA ASN A 127 9.11 -12.44 -15.40
C ASN A 127 8.84 -12.44 -13.89
N GLN A 128 7.82 -13.18 -13.44
CA GLN A 128 7.40 -13.18 -12.03
C GLN A 128 8.42 -13.81 -11.06
N GLY A 129 9.44 -14.54 -11.52
CA GLY A 129 10.43 -15.16 -10.64
C GLY A 129 11.72 -14.37 -10.47
N SER A 130 12.14 -13.66 -11.52
CA SER A 130 13.39 -12.90 -11.54
C SER A 130 13.54 -12.11 -12.84
N GLY A 131 14.40 -11.09 -12.80
CA GLY A 131 15.06 -10.55 -13.97
C GLY A 131 16.23 -9.67 -13.56
N PRO A 132 16.87 -8.94 -14.48
CA PRO A 132 17.85 -7.90 -14.14
C PRO A 132 17.18 -6.77 -13.34
N ALA A 133 17.98 -6.03 -12.58
CA ALA A 133 17.54 -4.76 -12.00
C ALA A 133 17.27 -3.76 -13.13
N THR A 134 16.03 -3.27 -13.23
CA THR A 134 15.61 -2.27 -14.20
C THR A 134 14.65 -1.28 -13.55
N SER A 135 14.45 -0.11 -14.19
CA SER A 135 13.54 0.94 -13.71
C SER A 135 13.86 1.38 -12.28
N PRO A 136 15.08 1.91 -12.01
CA PRO A 136 15.46 2.33 -10.66
C PRO A 136 14.63 3.54 -10.22
N LEU A 137 14.02 3.46 -9.04
CA LEU A 137 13.37 4.56 -8.35
C LEU A 137 14.27 5.01 -7.19
N GLU A 138 14.63 6.29 -7.19
CA GLU A 138 15.51 6.89 -6.19
C GLU A 138 14.71 7.74 -5.19
N TYR A 139 14.98 7.52 -3.90
CA TYR A 139 14.36 8.20 -2.77
C TYR A 139 15.47 8.87 -1.95
N VAL A 140 15.49 10.20 -2.00
CA VAL A 140 16.46 11.01 -1.25
C VAL A 140 15.86 11.40 0.10
N PHE A 141 16.63 11.22 1.17
CA PHE A 141 16.22 11.59 2.52
C PHE A 141 17.40 11.97 3.42
N ILE A 142 17.12 12.82 4.41
CA ILE A 142 18.04 13.14 5.50
C ILE A 142 17.72 12.23 6.68
N ALA A 143 18.72 11.56 7.26
CA ALA A 143 18.49 10.72 8.42
C ALA A 143 18.10 11.58 9.65
N PRO A 144 16.97 11.29 10.31
CA PRO A 144 16.47 12.14 11.40
C PRO A 144 17.24 11.94 12.72
N SER A 145 17.95 10.82 12.86
CA SER A 145 18.82 10.57 14.00
C SER A 145 19.94 9.58 13.63
N THR A 146 21.01 9.56 14.44
CA THR A 146 22.09 8.59 14.30
C THR A 146 21.66 7.27 14.93
N GLY A 147 21.66 6.18 14.18
CA GLY A 147 21.13 4.90 14.67
C GLY A 147 21.28 3.72 13.72
N ALA A 148 20.79 2.56 14.14
CA ALA A 148 20.77 1.33 13.34
C ALA A 148 19.39 1.16 12.72
N TYR A 149 19.23 1.67 11.50
CA TYR A 149 17.95 1.73 10.79
C TYR A 149 17.70 0.45 10.01
N LYS A 150 16.59 -0.22 10.31
CA LYS A 150 16.11 -1.38 9.54
C LYS A 150 15.16 -0.94 8.44
N LEU A 151 15.32 -1.52 7.26
CA LEU A 151 14.41 -1.35 6.12
C LEU A 151 13.32 -2.42 6.12
N VAL A 152 12.07 -2.00 5.91
CA VAL A 152 10.92 -2.84 5.58
C VAL A 152 10.05 -2.13 4.55
N MET A 153 9.23 -2.88 3.82
CA MET A 153 8.23 -2.33 2.89
C MET A 153 6.92 -3.08 3.03
N ARG A 154 5.81 -2.43 2.69
CA ARG A 154 4.51 -3.11 2.52
C ARG A 154 4.40 -3.58 1.07
N LEU A 155 4.12 -4.87 0.89
CA LEU A 155 4.09 -5.52 -0.43
C LEU A 155 2.78 -6.26 -0.63
N TYR A 156 2.19 -6.10 -1.82
CA TYR A 156 1.18 -7.01 -2.33
C TYR A 156 1.82 -7.95 -3.37
N GLN A 157 1.69 -9.27 -3.15
CA GLN A 157 2.24 -10.29 -4.03
C GLN A 157 1.12 -10.83 -4.95
N ARG A 158 0.92 -10.18 -6.10
CA ARG A 158 -0.10 -10.57 -7.08
C ARG A 158 0.38 -11.75 -7.93
N LEU A 159 -0.09 -12.95 -7.62
CA LEU A 159 0.42 -14.19 -8.24
C LEU A 159 -0.22 -14.49 -9.59
N GLU A 160 -1.49 -14.16 -9.77
CA GLU A 160 -2.26 -14.52 -10.98
C GLU A 160 -2.21 -16.03 -11.29
N GLY A 161 -2.22 -16.86 -10.24
CA GLY A 161 -2.14 -18.33 -10.35
C GLY A 161 -0.72 -18.89 -10.43
N ALA A 162 0.32 -18.07 -10.27
CA ALA A 162 1.71 -18.51 -10.16
C ALA A 162 2.04 -19.15 -8.80
N GLU A 163 3.26 -19.70 -8.68
CA GLU A 163 3.78 -20.28 -7.43
C GLU A 163 4.02 -19.22 -6.34
N GLU A 164 3.85 -19.59 -5.07
CA GLU A 164 3.98 -18.67 -3.92
C GLU A 164 5.36 -18.01 -3.74
N ASP A 165 6.40 -18.46 -4.45
CA ASP A 165 7.74 -17.87 -4.41
C ASP A 165 7.98 -16.80 -5.51
N LYS A 166 6.93 -16.37 -6.21
CA LYS A 166 6.96 -15.41 -7.31
C LYS A 166 6.36 -14.05 -6.90
N SER A 167 6.67 -12.99 -7.65
CA SER A 167 6.11 -11.63 -7.50
C SER A 167 6.34 -10.98 -6.13
N ASN A 168 7.38 -11.41 -5.40
CA ASN A 168 7.53 -11.11 -3.97
C ASN A 168 8.81 -10.35 -3.63
N ASP A 169 9.51 -9.84 -4.65
CA ASP A 169 10.81 -9.23 -4.47
C ASP A 169 11.17 -8.13 -5.48
N VAL A 170 12.06 -7.27 -5.00
CA VAL A 170 12.66 -6.14 -5.70
C VAL A 170 14.19 -6.21 -5.52
N TYR A 171 14.92 -5.35 -6.23
CA TYR A 171 16.30 -5.04 -5.89
C TYR A 171 16.35 -3.75 -5.08
N ILE A 172 17.28 -3.67 -4.14
CA ILE A 172 17.57 -2.46 -3.37
C ILE A 172 19.05 -2.17 -3.35
N ARG A 173 19.40 -0.89 -3.21
CA ARG A 173 20.75 -0.43 -2.86
C ARG A 173 20.66 0.92 -2.15
N MET A 174 21.71 1.30 -1.43
CA MET A 174 21.82 2.58 -0.74
C MET A 174 23.11 3.29 -1.14
N ALA A 175 23.04 4.60 -1.35
CA ALA A 175 24.19 5.48 -1.46
C ALA A 175 24.19 6.52 -0.32
N GLY A 176 25.37 6.96 0.09
CA GLY A 176 25.57 7.94 1.16
C GLY A 176 26.60 7.48 2.19
N ASN A 177 26.80 8.27 3.24
CA ASN A 177 27.79 8.01 4.28
C ASN A 177 27.23 7.05 5.36
N PHE A 178 27.13 5.76 5.05
CA PHE A 178 26.63 4.74 5.98
C PHE A 178 27.61 3.57 6.14
N THR A 179 27.35 2.72 7.12
CA THR A 179 27.92 1.36 7.19
C THR A 179 26.83 0.33 7.43
N THR A 180 27.07 -0.94 7.09
CA THR A 180 26.17 -2.02 7.50
C THR A 180 26.06 -2.13 9.03
N ALA A 181 24.85 -2.30 9.56
CA ALA A 181 24.60 -2.55 10.98
C ALA A 181 24.33 -4.02 11.29
N THR A 182 24.68 -4.92 10.36
CA THR A 182 24.51 -6.37 10.49
C THR A 182 25.79 -7.11 10.11
N ASP A 183 26.00 -8.29 10.70
CA ASP A 183 27.13 -9.16 10.39
C ASP A 183 26.90 -10.00 9.12
N LYS A 184 25.73 -9.86 8.46
CA LYS A 184 25.31 -10.67 7.32
C LYS A 184 25.68 -10.10 5.96
N TYR A 185 25.85 -8.78 5.88
CA TYR A 185 26.18 -8.05 4.66
C TYR A 185 27.32 -7.08 4.96
N THR A 186 28.22 -6.90 4.02
CA THR A 186 29.19 -5.81 4.01
C THR A 186 28.53 -4.50 3.57
N THR A 187 29.18 -3.34 3.79
CA THR A 187 28.67 -2.08 3.23
C THR A 187 28.61 -2.14 1.70
N GLU A 188 29.60 -2.74 1.05
CA GLU A 188 29.64 -2.91 -0.42
C GLU A 188 28.47 -3.75 -0.95
N ASP A 189 28.05 -4.79 -0.20
CA ASP A 189 26.84 -5.56 -0.56
C ASP A 189 25.58 -4.68 -0.56
N LEU A 190 25.52 -3.66 0.30
CA LEU A 190 24.37 -2.75 0.41
C LEU A 190 24.44 -1.55 -0.54
N GLU A 191 25.60 -1.29 -1.15
CA GLU A 191 25.82 -0.28 -2.18
C GLU A 191 25.49 -0.79 -3.59
N THR A 192 25.26 -2.10 -3.74
CA THR A 192 24.96 -2.77 -5.01
C THR A 192 23.57 -3.43 -4.98
N ASP A 193 23.01 -3.73 -6.16
CA ASP A 193 21.66 -4.30 -6.28
C ASP A 193 21.54 -5.64 -5.52
N LEU A 194 20.85 -5.59 -4.40
CA LEU A 194 20.61 -6.72 -3.51
C LEU A 194 19.15 -7.13 -3.56
N LYS A 195 18.86 -8.42 -3.75
CA LYS A 195 17.47 -8.91 -3.74
C LYS A 195 16.87 -8.68 -2.35
N PHE A 196 15.72 -8.02 -2.29
CA PHE A 196 14.94 -7.80 -1.08
C PHE A 196 13.55 -8.39 -1.27
N PHE A 197 13.16 -9.30 -0.38
CA PHE A 197 12.00 -10.16 -0.56
C PHE A 197 11.13 -10.29 0.68
N GLY A 198 9.88 -10.64 0.39
CA GLY A 198 8.80 -10.70 1.35
C GLY A 198 7.80 -11.81 1.04
N ARG A 199 6.64 -11.73 1.70
CA ARG A 199 5.49 -12.61 1.46
C ARG A 199 4.19 -11.86 1.73
N GLY A 200 3.28 -11.94 0.77
CA GLY A 200 1.91 -11.40 0.84
C GLY A 200 1.03 -12.11 -0.18
N VAL A 201 0.98 -13.45 -0.13
CA VAL A 201 0.34 -14.27 -1.18
C VAL A 201 -1.10 -13.83 -1.40
N ASP A 202 -1.35 -13.20 -2.56
CA ASP A 202 -2.62 -12.58 -2.98
C ASP A 202 -3.28 -11.68 -1.91
N GLN A 203 -2.46 -11.04 -1.07
CA GLN A 203 -2.87 -10.14 0.03
C GLN A 203 -1.77 -9.11 0.37
N TRP A 204 -2.08 -8.09 1.18
CA TRP A 204 -1.02 -7.23 1.71
C TRP A 204 -0.12 -7.99 2.71
N GLY A 205 1.18 -7.78 2.59
CA GLY A 205 2.21 -8.42 3.39
C GLY A 205 3.38 -7.46 3.61
N GLY A 206 4.57 -8.03 3.80
CA GLY A 206 5.78 -7.23 3.99
C GLY A 206 7.00 -7.78 3.27
N VAL A 207 7.91 -6.88 2.89
CA VAL A 207 9.29 -7.15 2.47
C VAL A 207 10.21 -6.85 3.64
N TYR A 208 11.00 -7.84 4.06
CA TYR A 208 11.73 -7.74 5.33
C TYR A 208 13.04 -8.53 5.38
N SER A 209 13.39 -9.25 4.31
CA SER A 209 14.63 -10.03 4.24
C SER A 209 15.31 -9.79 2.90
N ALA A 210 16.61 -9.55 2.90
CA ALA A 210 17.41 -9.66 1.69
C ALA A 210 17.90 -11.08 1.46
N ASP A 211 18.31 -11.38 0.24
CA ASP A 211 19.00 -12.62 -0.17
C ASP A 211 20.19 -12.25 -1.06
N GLY A 212 21.39 -12.35 -0.51
CA GLY A 212 22.63 -12.08 -1.23
C GLY A 212 23.84 -12.07 -0.31
N GLY A 213 24.89 -11.39 -0.74
CA GLY A 213 26.21 -11.45 -0.14
C GLY A 213 26.90 -12.81 -0.32
N ALA A 214 28.09 -12.96 0.26
CA ALA A 214 28.98 -14.11 0.06
C ALA A 214 28.36 -15.49 0.42
N ALA A 215 27.26 -15.52 1.16
CA ALA A 215 26.66 -16.76 1.68
C ALA A 215 25.17 -16.96 1.32
N HIS A 216 24.56 -16.13 0.46
CA HIS A 216 23.11 -16.13 0.26
C HIS A 216 22.36 -16.03 1.60
N ASN A 217 22.80 -15.07 2.42
CA ASN A 217 22.25 -14.87 3.74
C ASN A 217 20.84 -14.30 3.58
N LYS A 218 19.85 -14.99 4.17
CA LYS A 218 18.49 -14.48 4.32
C LYS A 218 18.40 -13.73 5.64
N SER A 219 18.51 -12.41 5.58
CA SER A 219 18.54 -11.59 6.78
C SER A 219 17.92 -10.21 6.58
N ALA A 220 17.61 -9.55 7.70
CA ALA A 220 17.20 -8.16 7.69
C ALA A 220 18.32 -7.25 7.19
N ILE A 221 17.92 -6.16 6.56
CA ILE A 221 18.81 -5.08 6.13
C ILE A 221 18.83 -4.00 7.20
N LEU A 222 20.03 -3.66 7.66
CA LEU A 222 20.22 -2.60 8.64
C LEU A 222 21.38 -1.70 8.22
N TYR A 223 21.14 -0.39 8.30
CA TYR A 223 22.09 0.67 7.99
C TYR A 223 22.43 1.44 9.26
N ASN A 224 23.71 1.63 9.56
CA ASN A 224 24.13 2.65 10.51
C ASN A 224 24.08 4.01 9.80
N LEU A 225 23.03 4.77 10.07
CA LEU A 225 22.84 6.12 9.53
C LEU A 225 23.34 7.17 10.52
N ILE A 226 23.70 8.34 10.01
CA ILE A 226 24.21 9.48 10.75
C ILE A 226 23.21 10.62 10.62
N GLU A 227 22.81 11.19 11.75
CA GLU A 227 21.87 12.32 11.81
C GLU A 227 22.32 13.47 10.90
N GLY A 228 21.40 13.98 10.10
CA GLY A 228 21.64 15.15 9.23
C GLY A 228 22.40 14.83 7.93
N GLU A 229 22.89 13.61 7.74
CA GLU A 229 23.47 13.18 6.47
C GLU A 229 22.37 12.80 5.47
N GLU A 230 22.66 13.06 4.19
CA GLU A 230 21.80 12.71 3.07
C GLU A 230 22.11 11.31 2.54
N TYR A 231 21.05 10.59 2.22
CA TYR A 231 21.10 9.24 1.67
C TYR A 231 20.20 9.13 0.45
N THR A 232 20.62 8.29 -0.50
CA THR A 232 19.79 7.91 -1.65
C THR A 232 19.50 6.42 -1.56
N PHE A 233 18.27 6.09 -1.21
CA PHE A 233 17.77 4.74 -1.32
C PHE A 233 17.30 4.50 -2.76
N THR A 234 17.70 3.39 -3.36
CA THR A 234 17.21 2.99 -4.69
C THR A 234 16.46 1.67 -4.59
N MET A 235 15.24 1.64 -5.15
CA MET A 235 14.47 0.43 -5.39
C MET A 235 14.37 0.19 -6.89
N SER A 236 14.81 -0.98 -7.37
CA SER A 236 14.68 -1.38 -8.77
C SER A 236 13.78 -2.60 -8.91
N GLY A 237 13.08 -2.71 -10.03
CA GLY A 237 12.21 -3.85 -10.29
C GLY A 237 13.00 -5.15 -10.43
N ARG A 238 12.44 -6.25 -9.93
CA ARG A 238 13.02 -7.61 -10.06
C ARG A 238 11.99 -8.62 -10.54
N SER A 239 10.97 -8.87 -9.74
CA SER A 239 9.89 -9.81 -10.06
C SER A 239 8.67 -9.07 -10.59
N LYS A 240 8.16 -9.48 -11.76
CA LYS A 240 6.89 -8.99 -12.29
C LYS A 240 5.78 -9.13 -11.25
N ASN A 241 4.84 -8.18 -11.21
CA ASN A 241 3.69 -8.12 -10.31
C ASN A 241 4.05 -7.95 -8.82
N ALA A 242 5.30 -7.59 -8.49
CA ALA A 242 5.60 -7.08 -7.16
C ALA A 242 4.96 -5.71 -7.01
N ASN A 243 4.09 -5.56 -6.01
CA ASN A 243 3.38 -4.32 -5.71
C ASN A 243 3.90 -3.73 -4.40
N ILE A 244 4.32 -2.46 -4.39
CA ILE A 244 4.85 -1.77 -3.20
C ILE A 244 3.94 -0.60 -2.86
N ASP A 245 3.51 -0.53 -1.61
CA ASP A 245 2.67 0.54 -1.07
C ASP A 245 3.53 1.63 -0.40
N TYR A 246 4.29 1.26 0.63
CA TYR A 246 5.22 2.19 1.28
C TYR A 246 6.52 1.54 1.71
N ILE A 247 7.53 2.39 1.90
CA ILE A 247 8.88 2.05 2.32
C ILE A 247 9.12 2.68 3.69
N LEU A 248 9.63 1.91 4.65
CA LEU A 248 9.89 2.36 6.02
C LEU A 248 11.31 2.03 6.45
N PHE A 249 12.01 3.05 6.93
CA PHE A 249 13.25 2.94 7.69
C PHE A 249 12.98 3.31 9.14
N TYR A 250 13.47 2.52 10.10
CA TYR A 250 13.30 2.82 11.52
C TYR A 250 14.51 2.41 12.36
N ASP A 251 14.89 3.23 13.34
CA ASP A 251 15.92 2.86 14.32
C ASP A 251 15.42 1.74 15.22
N THR A 252 16.09 0.59 15.12
CA THR A 252 15.79 -0.63 15.86
C THR A 252 15.98 -0.52 17.37
N LYS A 253 16.68 0.52 17.84
CA LYS A 253 16.86 0.78 19.27
C LYS A 253 15.56 1.23 19.94
N ASP A 254 14.78 2.06 19.26
CA ASP A 254 13.62 2.73 19.84
C ASP A 254 12.30 2.21 19.27
N ILE A 255 12.31 1.63 18.07
CA ILE A 255 11.12 1.18 17.35
C ILE A 255 11.19 -0.33 17.07
N THR A 256 10.08 -1.02 17.36
CA THR A 256 9.89 -2.43 16.97
C THR A 256 8.75 -2.55 15.97
N ILE A 257 9.08 -2.86 14.73
CA ILE A 257 8.12 -3.21 13.68
C ILE A 257 7.98 -4.73 13.61
N GLN A 258 6.76 -5.22 13.77
CA GLN A 258 6.38 -6.60 13.56
C GLN A 258 6.29 -6.89 12.05
N THR A 259 6.99 -7.94 11.63
CA THR A 259 7.00 -8.42 10.24
C THR A 259 6.80 -9.93 10.23
N GLY A 260 6.23 -10.49 9.17
CA GLY A 260 6.11 -11.93 9.03
C GLY A 260 5.59 -12.34 7.67
N ALA A 261 5.71 -13.63 7.37
CA ALA A 261 5.21 -14.16 6.10
C ALA A 261 3.68 -14.12 6.07
N ASN A 262 3.10 -13.55 5.00
CA ASN A 262 1.64 -13.38 4.85
C ASN A 262 1.04 -12.62 6.05
N LYS A 263 1.76 -11.60 6.50
CA LYS A 263 1.34 -10.68 7.55
C LYS A 263 1.44 -9.28 7.03
N ASP A 264 0.31 -8.60 6.98
CA ASP A 264 0.24 -7.20 6.63
C ASP A 264 0.95 -6.37 7.70
N ILE A 265 2.01 -5.67 7.30
CA ILE A 265 2.74 -4.80 8.23
C ILE A 265 1.92 -3.58 8.66
N ALA A 266 0.90 -3.17 7.90
CA ALA A 266 0.01 -2.09 8.31
C ALA A 266 -0.93 -2.51 9.45
N GLU A 267 -1.42 -3.75 9.45
CA GLU A 267 -2.31 -4.25 10.50
C GLU A 267 -1.57 -4.57 11.81
N LEU A 268 -0.30 -4.95 11.71
CA LEU A 268 0.49 -5.39 12.86
C LEU A 268 1.13 -4.25 13.66
N ASN A 269 1.20 -3.05 13.09
CA ASN A 269 2.00 -1.96 13.62
C ASN A 269 1.17 -0.70 13.84
N ASP A 270 1.71 0.22 14.62
CA ASP A 270 1.06 1.49 14.92
C ASP A 270 0.85 2.32 13.64
N ALA A 271 -0.31 2.99 13.53
CA ALA A 271 -0.70 3.76 12.36
C ALA A 271 0.27 4.91 12.04
N GLN A 272 1.09 5.38 13.00
CA GLN A 272 2.10 6.41 12.73
C GLN A 272 3.15 5.98 11.70
N TYR A 273 3.37 4.66 11.50
CA TYR A 273 4.31 4.14 10.50
C TYR A 273 3.65 3.91 9.12
N ARG A 274 2.39 4.35 9.00
CA ARG A 274 1.57 4.34 7.80
C ARG A 274 0.79 5.66 7.76
N PRO A 275 1.48 6.78 7.52
CA PRO A 275 0.86 8.10 7.51
C PRO A 275 -0.21 8.15 6.41
N ASP A 276 -1.29 8.89 6.67
CA ASP A 276 -2.28 9.24 5.65
C ASP A 276 -1.93 10.65 5.19
N TRP A 277 -1.64 10.81 3.90
CA TRP A 277 -1.13 12.06 3.35
C TRP A 277 -2.15 12.66 2.41
N ASP A 278 -2.86 13.68 2.87
CA ASP A 278 -3.73 14.45 1.98
C ASP A 278 -2.93 15.52 1.23
N CYS A 279 -2.15 15.08 0.23
CA CYS A 279 -1.28 15.96 -0.58
C CYS A 279 -2.02 16.75 -1.67
N ASN A 280 -3.36 16.63 -1.72
CA ASN A 280 -4.22 17.27 -2.71
C ASN A 280 -5.13 18.36 -2.13
N GLN A 281 -4.83 18.90 -0.94
CA GLN A 281 -5.50 20.10 -0.38
C GLN A 281 -4.81 21.41 -0.72
#